data_AF-A0A484XXS7-F1
#
_entry.id   AF-A0A484XXS7-F1
#
_cell.length_a   1.000
_cell.length_b   1.000
_cell.length_c   1.000
_cell.angle_alpha   90.00
_cell.angle_beta   90.00
_cell.angle_gamma   90.00
#
_symmetry.space_group_name_H-M   'P 1'
#
loop_
_entity.id
_entity.type
_entity.pdbx_description
1 polymer ?
#
loop_
_entity_poly.entity_id
_entity_poly.type
_entity_poly.pdbx_seq_one_letter_code
_entity_poly.pdbx_strand_id
1 'polypeptide(L)'
;MAYMTMTLTLMATQSDFNDAAVNTDINGLGIKITHDDQPFTIGTALTINPATQPVLKAVPIKKDGVTLPEGNFEAWATLQVDYQ
;
A
#
# COMPACT_ATOMS: atom_id res chain seq x y z
N MET A 1 -17.56 -20.42 16.96
CA MET A 1 -18.00 -19.09 16.47
C MET A 1 -17.45 -18.93 15.07
N ALA A 2 -18.28 -18.67 14.07
CA ALA A 2 -17.80 -18.31 12.74
C ALA A 2 -17.27 -16.87 12.81
N TYR A 3 -16.01 -16.65 12.44
CA TYR A 3 -15.49 -15.29 12.30
C TYR A 3 -16.12 -14.68 11.05
N MET A 4 -16.64 -13.45 11.15
CA MET A 4 -17.07 -12.70 9.96
C MET A 4 -15.84 -12.46 9.09
N THR A 5 -15.95 -12.77 7.81
CA THR A 5 -14.93 -12.40 6.82
C THR A 5 -14.99 -10.90 6.62
N MET A 6 -13.83 -10.25 6.53
CA MET A 6 -13.74 -8.82 6.24
C MET A 6 -12.89 -8.64 4.99
N THR A 7 -13.10 -7.54 4.29
CA THR A 7 -12.19 -7.11 3.22
C THR A 7 -11.46 -5.84 3.62
N LEU A 8 -10.18 -5.81 3.33
CA LEU A 8 -9.28 -4.69 3.52
C LEU A 8 -8.99 -4.08 2.14
N THR A 9 -9.19 -2.78 1.94
CA THR A 9 -8.87 -2.10 0.67
C THR A 9 -7.94 -0.93 0.95
N LEU A 10 -6.77 -0.94 0.30
CA LEU A 10 -5.82 0.17 0.33
C LEU A 10 -6.23 1.23 -0.69
N MET A 11 -6.49 2.46 -0.24
CA MET A 11 -6.86 3.58 -1.10
C MET A 11 -5.80 4.68 -1.00
N ALA A 12 -5.22 5.07 -2.13
CA ALA A 12 -4.23 6.13 -2.19
C ALA A 12 -4.08 6.64 -3.63
N THR A 13 -3.36 7.75 -3.81
CA THR A 13 -2.85 8.11 -5.14
C THR A 13 -1.73 7.15 -5.51
N GLN A 14 -1.94 6.34 -6.54
CA GLN A 14 -0.94 5.41 -7.06
C GLN A 14 0.22 6.16 -7.72
N SER A 15 1.45 5.65 -7.59
CA SER A 15 2.58 6.13 -8.37
C SER A 15 2.43 5.75 -9.85
N ASP A 16 3.15 6.46 -10.73
CA ASP A 16 3.10 6.25 -12.18
C ASP A 16 3.92 5.03 -12.66
N PHE A 17 4.61 4.35 -11.74
CA PHE A 17 5.59 3.31 -12.06
C PHE A 17 5.41 1.99 -11.28
N ASN A 18 4.55 1.96 -10.25
CA ASN A 18 4.24 0.75 -9.50
C ASN A 18 2.82 0.83 -8.92
N ASP A 19 2.00 -0.19 -9.16
CA ASP A 19 0.58 -0.26 -8.82
C ASP A 19 0.29 -0.49 -7.33
N ALA A 20 1.28 -0.99 -6.59
CA ALA A 20 1.24 -1.13 -5.14
C ALA A 20 1.96 0.01 -4.41
N ALA A 21 2.44 1.04 -5.13
CA ALA A 21 3.16 2.15 -4.54
C ALA A 21 2.30 3.40 -4.44
N VAL A 22 2.25 3.96 -3.23
CA VAL A 22 1.66 5.26 -2.95
C VAL A 22 2.60 6.35 -3.48
N ASN A 23 2.05 7.30 -4.20
CA ASN A 23 2.77 8.47 -4.69
C ASN A 23 3.24 9.34 -3.51
N THR A 24 4.46 9.86 -3.60
CA THR A 24 4.97 10.87 -2.66
C THR A 24 5.00 12.27 -3.30
N ASP A 25 5.41 13.25 -2.51
CA ASP A 25 5.75 14.60 -2.99
C ASP A 25 7.08 14.68 -3.75
N ILE A 26 7.86 13.59 -3.81
CA ILE A 26 9.09 13.47 -4.61
C ILE A 26 8.83 12.63 -5.87
N ASN A 27 8.95 13.26 -7.04
CA ASN A 27 8.78 12.55 -8.31
C ASN A 27 9.77 11.37 -8.47
N GLY A 28 9.23 10.20 -8.81
CA GLY A 28 10.00 8.96 -8.96
C GLY A 28 10.31 8.25 -7.64
N LEU A 29 9.91 8.78 -6.49
CA LEU A 29 9.87 8.06 -5.21
C LEU A 29 8.43 7.60 -4.96
N GLY A 30 8.26 6.35 -4.55
CA GLY A 30 6.97 5.80 -4.14
C GLY A 30 7.12 4.94 -2.90
N ILE A 31 6.05 4.80 -2.13
CA ILE A 31 6.00 3.93 -0.95
C ILE A 31 5.21 2.68 -1.31
N LYS A 32 5.91 1.57 -1.60
CA LYS A 32 5.28 0.29 -1.89
C LYS A 32 4.70 -0.29 -0.61
N ILE A 33 3.41 -0.60 -0.64
CA ILE A 33 2.75 -1.32 0.45
C ILE A 33 2.74 -2.81 0.13
N THR A 34 3.12 -3.63 1.10
CA THR A 34 2.98 -5.09 1.03
C THR A 34 2.12 -5.61 2.16
N HIS A 35 1.47 -6.75 1.94
CA HIS A 35 0.83 -7.58 2.96
C HIS A 35 1.52 -8.93 2.95
N ASP A 36 2.04 -9.41 4.09
CA ASP A 36 2.75 -10.69 4.19
C ASP A 36 3.80 -10.89 3.07
N ASP A 37 4.54 -9.81 2.80
CA ASP A 37 5.56 -9.70 1.75
C ASP A 37 5.08 -9.78 0.29
N GLN A 38 3.77 -9.85 0.04
CA GLN A 38 3.15 -9.69 -1.27
C GLN A 38 2.72 -8.23 -1.53
N PRO A 39 2.80 -7.72 -2.78
CA PRO A 39 2.32 -6.37 -3.09
C PRO A 39 0.83 -6.21 -2.74
N PHE A 40 0.49 -5.13 -2.04
CA PHE A 40 -0.90 -4.74 -1.84
C PHE A 40 -1.28 -3.69 -2.88
N THR A 41 -1.74 -4.15 -4.05
CA THR A 41 -2.12 -3.27 -5.17
C THR A 41 -3.22 -2.30 -4.74
N ILE A 42 -3.04 -1.01 -5.01
CA ILE A 42 -3.96 0.04 -4.59
C ILE A 42 -5.33 -0.16 -5.27
N GLY A 43 -6.41 -0.01 -4.49
CA GLY A 43 -7.78 -0.20 -4.93
C GLY A 43 -8.24 -1.67 -5.02
N THR A 44 -7.37 -2.63 -4.69
CA THR A 44 -7.76 -4.05 -4.65
C THR A 44 -8.23 -4.46 -3.25
N ALA A 45 -9.22 -5.35 -3.19
CA ALA A 45 -9.74 -5.88 -1.94
C ALA A 45 -8.95 -7.13 -1.52
N LEU A 46 -8.49 -7.15 -0.27
CA LEU A 46 -7.86 -8.29 0.38
C LEU A 46 -8.83 -8.88 1.41
N THR A 47 -9.28 -10.10 1.20
CA THR A 47 -10.06 -10.83 2.23
C THR A 47 -9.15 -11.18 3.40
N ILE A 48 -9.55 -10.78 4.61
CA ILE A 48 -8.80 -11.05 5.84
C ILE A 48 -9.64 -11.80 6.87
N ASN A 49 -8.94 -12.54 7.72
CA ASN A 49 -9.49 -13.05 8.97
C ASN A 49 -9.10 -12.07 10.10
N PRO A 50 -10.06 -11.46 10.81
CA PRO A 50 -9.75 -10.50 11.87
C PRO A 50 -8.96 -11.10 13.04
N ALA A 51 -9.01 -12.43 13.24
CA ALA A 51 -8.23 -13.13 14.25
C ALA A 51 -6.75 -13.33 13.85
N THR A 52 -6.43 -13.23 12.56
CA THR A 52 -5.07 -13.41 12.01
C THR A 52 -4.84 -12.36 10.92
N GLN A 53 -4.55 -11.13 11.34
CA GLN A 53 -4.40 -9.98 10.44
C GLN A 53 -3.07 -10.04 9.66
N PRO A 54 -3.05 -9.56 8.41
CA PRO A 54 -1.82 -9.51 7.62
C PRO A 54 -0.85 -8.46 8.20
N VAL A 55 0.45 -8.71 8.06
CA VAL A 55 1.46 -7.70 8.39
C VAL A 55 1.65 -6.77 7.19
N LEU A 56 1.35 -5.49 7.38
CA LEU A 56 1.61 -4.47 6.38
C LEU A 56 3.02 -3.89 6.52
N LYS A 57 3.73 -3.72 5.41
CA LYS A 57 5.02 -3.02 5.36
C LYS A 57 4.96 -1.88 4.34
N ALA A 58 5.58 -0.76 4.69
CA ALA A 58 5.77 0.39 3.81
C ALA A 58 7.25 0.45 3.40
N VAL A 59 7.54 0.26 2.11
CA VAL A 59 8.90 0.15 1.58
C VAL A 59 9.13 1.26 0.56
N PRO A 60 10.04 2.21 0.81
CA PRO A 60 10.43 3.20 -0.20
C PRO A 60 11.04 2.51 -1.42
N ILE A 61 10.53 2.84 -2.61
CA ILE A 61 11.04 2.36 -3.89
C ILE A 61 11.24 3.53 -4.86
N LYS A 62 12.18 3.36 -5.79
CA LYS A 62 12.55 4.37 -6.77
C LYS A 62 12.20 3.91 -8.17
N LYS A 63 11.72 4.83 -9.01
CA LYS A 63 11.55 4.64 -10.45
C LYS A 63 12.90 4.42 -11.13
N ASP A 64 12.97 3.44 -12.02
CA ASP A 64 14.18 3.14 -12.77
C ASP A 64 14.62 4.34 -13.62
N GLY A 65 15.93 4.60 -13.67
CA GLY A 65 16.51 5.72 -14.41
C GLY A 65 16.33 7.11 -13.78
N VAL A 66 15.58 7.25 -12.67
CA VAL A 66 15.42 8.53 -11.97
C VAL A 66 16.48 8.72 -10.89
N THR A 67 17.06 9.92 -10.78
CA THR A 67 17.86 10.34 -9.63
C THR A 67 16.96 11.07 -8.64
N LEU A 68 16.87 10.58 -7.40
CA LEU A 68 16.07 11.23 -6.37
C LEU A 68 16.84 12.40 -5.75
N PRO A 69 16.19 13.55 -5.53
CA PRO A 69 16.76 14.62 -4.72
C PRO A 69 16.86 14.18 -3.25
N GLU A 70 17.81 14.76 -2.52
CA GLU A 70 17.83 14.69 -1.05
C GLU A 70 16.69 15.55 -0.49
N GLY A 71 16.03 15.06 0.55
CA GLY A 71 14.98 15.80 1.24
C GLY A 71 14.05 14.90 2.03
N ASN A 72 13.17 15.54 2.80
CA ASN A 72 12.04 14.87 3.42
C ASN A 72 10.99 14.54 2.36
N PHE A 73 10.18 13.53 2.63
CA PHE A 73 9.02 13.19 1.79
C PHE A 73 7.84 12.76 2.66
N GLU A 74 6.65 12.86 2.09
CA GLU A 74 5.41 12.36 2.69
C GLU A 74 4.56 11.56 1.70
N ALA A 75 3.73 10.66 2.24
CA ALA A 75 2.82 9.82 1.48
C ALA A 75 1.57 9.55 2.32
N TRP A 76 0.40 9.55 1.68
CA TRP A 76 -0.88 9.39 2.36
C TRP A 76 -1.65 8.21 1.76
N ALA A 77 -2.14 7.32 2.62
CA ALA A 77 -2.99 6.20 2.24
C ALA A 77 -4.08 5.97 3.29
N THR A 78 -5.24 5.52 2.84
CA THR A 78 -6.37 5.11 3.68
C THR A 78 -6.53 3.61 3.58
N LEU A 79 -6.72 2.96 4.73
CA LEU A 79 -7.09 1.55 4.79
C LEU A 79 -8.57 1.44 5.14
N GLN A 80 -9.38 0.98 4.18
CA GLN A 80 -10.81 0.75 4.39
C GLN A 80 -11.05 -0.71 4.79
N VAL A 81 -11.97 -0.92 5.73
CA VAL A 81 -12.43 -2.25 6.15
C VAL A 81 -13.92 -2.35 5.89
N ASP A 82 -14.33 -3.36 5.12
CA ASP A 82 -15.72 -3.69 4.91
C ASP A 82 -16.06 -5.02 5.59
N TYR A 83 -17.18 -5.04 6.33
CA TYR A 83 -17.71 -6.22 7.02
C TYR A 83 -18.64 -6.98 6.08
N GLN A 84 -18.52 -8.31 6.02
CA GLN A 84 -19.40 -9.18 5.24
C GLN A 84 -20.41 -9.92 6.11
#